data_AF-A0A7I8MYY3-F1
#
_entry.id   AF-A0A7I8MYY3-F1
#
_cell.length_a   1.000
_cell.length_b   1.000
_cell.length_c   1.000
_cell.angle_alpha   90.00
_cell.angle_beta   90.00
_cell.angle_gamma   90.00
#
_symmetry.space_group_name_H-M   'P 1'
#
loop_
_entity.id
_entity.type
_entity.pdbx_description
1 polymer ?
#
loop_
_entity_poly.entity_id
_entity_poly.type
_entity_poly.pdbx_seq_one_letter_code
_entity_poly.pdbx_strand_id
1 'polypeptide(L)'
;MLRIIIISIAIHSLAIFVIFGMAYSIESEMRPGDWHKINEPRVIRYLSSLQSSDIGMIVEGVELSDGDLAVYNLKFLGRVDKLGRGVHLYLFTDSTRTYAYIWIDESGESLPLPDCSELYPNEEGQYGLSGDVYTWKSVQPGHGVVISHCPKEEWLRMKK
;
A
#
# COMPACT_ATOMS: atom_id res chain seq x y z
N MET A 1 8.17 -66.71 -44.00
CA MET A 1 6.82 -66.36 -44.47
C MET A 1 6.09 -65.66 -43.34
N LEU A 2 5.80 -64.37 -43.54
CA LEU A 2 4.96 -63.53 -42.69
C LEU A 2 3.50 -63.73 -43.12
N ARG A 3 2.54 -63.81 -42.17
CA ARG A 3 1.15 -63.30 -42.22
C ARG A 3 0.45 -63.66 -40.88
N ILE A 4 0.14 -62.72 -39.99
CA ILE A 4 -1.02 -61.79 -39.89
C ILE A 4 -1.87 -62.13 -38.63
N ILE A 5 -1.74 -61.26 -37.61
CA ILE A 5 -2.78 -60.51 -36.86
C ILE A 5 -3.87 -61.26 -36.07
N ILE A 6 -3.91 -61.03 -34.74
CA ILE A 6 -5.13 -60.61 -34.02
C ILE A 6 -4.80 -59.43 -33.08
N ILE A 7 -5.51 -58.33 -33.35
CA ILE A 7 -5.66 -57.03 -32.67
C ILE A 7 -6.42 -57.27 -31.34
N SER A 8 -5.87 -56.87 -30.18
CA SER A 8 -6.05 -55.58 -29.49
C SER A 8 -7.34 -55.45 -28.65
N ILE A 9 -7.15 -54.91 -27.45
CA ILE A 9 -8.09 -54.19 -26.57
C ILE A 9 -9.03 -55.04 -25.69
N ALA A 10 -8.59 -55.29 -24.46
CA ALA A 10 -9.45 -55.32 -23.27
C ALA A 10 -8.86 -54.27 -22.32
N ILE A 11 -9.36 -53.02 -22.33
CA ILE A 11 -10.35 -52.50 -21.36
C ILE A 11 -10.10 -53.06 -19.97
N HIS A 12 -9.80 -52.16 -19.02
CA HIS A 12 -10.08 -52.19 -17.57
C HIS A 12 -8.93 -51.55 -16.80
N SER A 13 -8.98 -50.23 -16.62
CA SER A 13 -8.61 -49.51 -15.39
C SER A 13 -8.70 -48.01 -15.69
N LEU A 14 -9.90 -47.47 -15.52
CA LEU A 14 -10.29 -46.74 -14.32
C LEU A 14 -9.85 -45.28 -14.45
N ALA A 15 -10.83 -44.48 -14.89
CA ALA A 15 -10.79 -43.04 -14.91
C ALA A 15 -10.34 -42.48 -13.55
N ILE A 16 -9.13 -41.90 -13.52
CA ILE A 16 -8.79 -40.90 -12.52
C ILE A 16 -9.05 -39.57 -13.20
N PHE A 17 -10.32 -39.16 -13.22
CA PHE A 17 -10.65 -37.75 -13.33
C PHE A 17 -10.02 -37.12 -12.09
N VAL A 18 -8.88 -36.46 -12.30
CA VAL A 18 -8.33 -35.53 -11.31
C VAL A 18 -9.41 -34.48 -11.15
N ILE A 19 -10.22 -34.64 -10.11
CA ILE A 19 -10.98 -33.56 -9.49
C ILE A 19 -9.89 -32.62 -9.01
N PHE A 20 -9.41 -31.76 -9.91
CA PHE A 20 -8.62 -30.60 -9.58
C PHE A 20 -9.62 -29.75 -8.80
N GLY A 21 -9.63 -29.97 -7.49
CA GLY A 21 -10.38 -29.19 -6.54
C GLY A 21 -9.93 -27.77 -6.77
N MET A 22 -10.74 -27.02 -7.51
CA MET A 22 -10.76 -25.58 -7.41
C MET A 22 -11.24 -25.31 -5.99
N ALA A 23 -10.30 -25.40 -5.04
CA ALA A 23 -10.35 -24.63 -3.82
C ALA A 23 -10.21 -23.18 -4.28
N TYR A 24 -11.29 -22.63 -4.85
CA TYR A 24 -11.54 -21.22 -4.76
C TYR A 24 -11.62 -20.97 -3.26
N SER A 25 -10.51 -20.51 -2.68
CA SER A 25 -10.59 -19.74 -1.46
C SER A 25 -11.65 -18.69 -1.74
N ILE A 26 -12.81 -18.83 -1.12
CA ILE A 26 -13.80 -17.78 -1.07
C ILE A 26 -13.14 -16.74 -0.16
N GLU A 27 -12.29 -15.92 -0.76
CA GLU A 27 -11.74 -14.74 -0.14
C GLU A 27 -12.95 -13.87 0.13
N SER A 28 -13.41 -13.86 1.38
CA SER A 28 -14.57 -13.05 1.72
C SER A 28 -14.18 -11.60 1.49
N GLU A 29 -14.70 -10.99 0.43
CA GLU A 29 -14.44 -9.59 0.12
C GLU A 29 -14.82 -8.76 1.35
N MET A 30 -13.79 -8.26 2.03
CA MET A 30 -13.96 -7.37 3.18
C MET A 30 -14.63 -6.10 2.66
N ARG A 31 -15.64 -5.61 3.38
CA ARG A 31 -16.26 -4.34 3.01
C ARG A 31 -15.20 -3.24 3.09
N PRO A 32 -15.15 -2.29 2.13
CA PRO A 32 -14.11 -1.24 2.13
C PRO A 32 -14.00 -0.50 3.48
N GLY A 33 -15.13 -0.15 4.10
CA GLY A 33 -15.13 0.51 5.41
C GLY A 33 -14.58 -0.32 6.56
N ASP A 34 -14.60 -1.65 6.49
CA ASP A 34 -14.01 -2.53 7.50
C ASP A 34 -12.50 -2.69 7.27
N TRP A 35 -12.06 -2.64 6.00
CA TRP A 35 -10.65 -2.64 5.62
C TRP A 35 -9.91 -1.43 6.23
N HIS A 36 -10.44 -0.22 6.06
CA HIS A 36 -9.82 0.99 6.62
C HIS A 36 -9.67 0.94 8.14
N LYS A 37 -10.73 0.49 8.85
CA LYS A 37 -10.73 0.37 10.31
C LYS A 37 -9.67 -0.59 10.84
N ILE A 38 -9.30 -1.60 10.05
CA ILE A 38 -8.27 -2.58 10.44
C ILE A 38 -6.88 -2.06 10.08
N ASN A 39 -6.71 -1.53 8.87
CA ASN A 39 -5.38 -1.27 8.30
C ASN A 39 -4.81 0.11 8.66
N GLU A 40 -5.63 1.16 8.71
CA GLU A 40 -5.11 2.50 9.03
C GLU A 40 -4.46 2.57 10.42
N PRO A 41 -5.05 2.02 11.50
CA PRO A 41 -4.40 2.02 12.80
C PRO A 41 -3.08 1.23 12.84
N ARG A 42 -2.94 0.18 12.00
CA ARG A 42 -1.69 -0.59 11.89
C ARG A 42 -0.59 0.25 11.24
N VAL A 43 -0.91 0.90 10.12
CA VAL A 43 0.03 1.78 9.41
C VAL A 43 0.41 2.98 10.27
N ILE A 44 -0.56 3.65 10.89
CA ILE A 44 -0.31 4.78 11.80
C ILE A 44 0.61 4.38 12.95
N ARG A 45 0.36 3.22 13.59
CA ARG A 45 1.22 2.72 14.67
C ARG A 45 2.64 2.45 14.18
N TYR A 46 2.79 1.81 13.03
CA TYR A 46 4.07 1.53 12.43
C TYR A 46 4.84 2.83 12.12
N LEU A 47 4.23 3.76 11.40
CA LEU A 47 4.82 5.07 11.11
C LEU A 47 5.20 5.82 12.38
N SER A 48 4.32 5.83 13.39
CA SER A 48 4.58 6.47 14.69
C SER A 48 5.71 5.83 15.49
N SER A 49 6.08 4.58 15.18
CA SER A 49 7.19 3.88 15.85
C SER A 49 8.56 4.26 15.29
N LEU A 50 8.63 4.83 14.08
CA LEU A 50 9.87 5.23 13.44
C LEU A 50 10.52 6.40 14.17
N GLN A 51 11.82 6.29 14.40
CA GLN A 51 12.63 7.23 15.15
C GLN A 51 13.68 7.91 14.26
N SER A 52 14.27 8.99 14.77
CA SER A 52 15.36 9.68 14.05
C SER A 52 16.59 8.78 13.81
N SER A 53 16.79 7.74 14.62
CA SER A 53 17.83 6.72 14.40
C SER A 53 17.61 5.88 13.15
N ASP A 54 16.37 5.80 12.67
CA ASP A 54 15.98 4.95 11.53
C ASP A 54 16.13 5.69 10.20
N ILE A 55 16.47 6.98 10.23
CA ILE A 55 16.69 7.78 9.03
C ILE A 55 17.79 7.16 8.18
N GLY A 56 17.47 6.90 6.91
CA GLY A 56 18.33 6.27 5.93
C GLY A 56 18.20 4.75 5.86
N MET A 57 17.47 4.11 6.77
CA MET A 57 17.22 2.67 6.75
C MET A 57 16.10 2.33 5.76
N ILE A 58 16.23 1.16 5.11
CA ILE A 58 15.13 0.55 4.35
C ILE A 58 14.21 -0.12 5.35
N VAL A 59 12.93 0.22 5.30
CA VAL A 59 11.96 -0.24 6.28
C VAL A 59 11.24 -1.50 5.83
N GLU A 60 10.89 -2.37 6.78
CA GLU A 60 10.27 -3.69 6.53
C GLU A 60 8.79 -3.59 6.16
N GLY A 61 8.17 -2.43 6.34
CA GLY A 61 6.76 -2.19 6.06
C GLY A 61 5.83 -2.84 7.09
N VAL A 62 4.54 -2.87 6.76
CA VAL A 62 3.51 -3.48 7.59
C VAL A 62 2.53 -4.27 6.74
N GLU A 63 2.26 -5.50 7.16
CA GLU A 63 1.29 -6.39 6.52
C GLU A 63 -0.15 -5.93 6.80
N LEU A 64 -0.89 -5.76 5.71
CA LEU A 64 -2.30 -5.38 5.69
C LEU A 64 -3.18 -6.63 5.81
N SER A 65 -4.47 -6.42 6.05
CA SER A 65 -5.42 -7.53 6.25
C SER A 65 -5.67 -8.40 5.01
N ASP A 66 -5.32 -7.91 3.83
CA ASP A 66 -5.39 -8.60 2.53
C ASP A 66 -4.06 -9.27 2.15
N GLY A 67 -3.03 -9.20 3.01
CA GLY A 67 -1.71 -9.77 2.75
C GLY A 67 -0.77 -8.86 1.96
N ASP A 68 -1.23 -7.67 1.53
CA ASP A 68 -0.36 -6.67 0.92
C ASP A 68 0.53 -6.01 1.97
N LEU A 69 1.60 -5.36 1.51
CA LEU A 69 2.56 -4.66 2.37
C LEU A 69 2.50 -3.15 2.13
N ALA A 70 2.18 -2.38 3.17
CA ALA A 70 2.28 -0.93 3.16
C ALA A 70 3.68 -0.46 3.60
N VAL A 71 4.16 0.64 3.01
CA VAL A 71 5.45 1.28 3.35
C VAL A 71 6.65 0.35 3.17
N TYR A 72 6.55 -0.66 2.29
CA TYR A 72 7.56 -1.70 2.15
C TYR A 72 8.71 -1.31 1.21
N ASN A 73 9.93 -1.69 1.58
CA ASN A 73 11.14 -1.50 0.77
C ASN A 73 11.39 -0.02 0.41
N LEU A 74 10.96 0.89 1.28
CA LEU A 74 11.22 2.32 1.17
C LEU A 74 12.28 2.74 2.18
N LYS A 75 13.14 3.67 1.77
CA LYS A 75 14.11 4.33 2.65
C LYS A 75 13.40 5.41 3.46
N PHE A 76 13.44 5.32 4.79
CA PHE A 76 12.89 6.36 5.64
C PHE A 76 13.77 7.61 5.61
N LEU A 77 13.17 8.76 5.28
CA LEU A 77 13.89 10.04 5.24
C LEU A 77 13.74 10.82 6.55
N GLY A 78 12.64 10.63 7.26
CA GLY A 78 12.35 11.32 8.51
C GLY A 78 10.89 11.76 8.64
N ARG A 79 10.56 12.30 9.81
CA ARG A 79 9.29 12.95 10.11
C ARG A 79 9.42 14.45 9.89
N VAL A 80 8.40 15.07 9.31
CA VAL A 80 8.34 16.53 9.16
C VAL A 80 7.57 17.12 10.33
N ASP A 81 8.24 17.99 11.08
CA ASP A 81 7.66 18.70 12.23
C ASP A 81 7.10 20.07 11.84
N LYS A 82 6.33 20.68 12.75
CA LYS A 82 5.81 22.05 12.65
C LYS A 82 4.82 22.29 11.49
N LEU A 83 4.01 21.28 11.16
CA LEU A 83 3.00 21.36 10.09
C LEU A 83 1.61 21.84 10.56
N GLY A 84 1.45 22.14 11.85
CA GLY A 84 0.17 22.46 12.46
C GLY A 84 -0.19 21.45 13.56
N ARG A 85 -1.26 21.73 14.29
CA ARG A 85 -1.69 20.84 15.38
C ARG A 85 -2.22 19.53 14.83
N GLY A 86 -1.78 18.40 15.39
CA GLY A 86 -2.30 17.07 15.05
C GLY A 86 -1.97 16.58 13.64
N VAL A 87 -1.05 17.26 12.92
CA VAL A 87 -0.60 16.85 11.59
C VAL A 87 0.62 15.95 11.73
N HIS A 88 0.57 14.79 11.09
CA HIS A 88 1.66 13.82 11.03
C HIS A 88 2.06 13.60 9.58
N LEU A 89 3.35 13.75 9.29
CA LEU A 89 3.89 13.58 7.95
C LEU A 89 5.24 12.87 8.02
N TYR A 90 5.33 11.75 7.31
CA TYR A 90 6.52 10.90 7.23
C TYR A 90 6.98 10.80 5.78
N LEU A 91 8.27 11.01 5.56
CA LEU A 91 8.87 11.00 4.24
C LEU A 91 9.64 9.71 4.00
N PHE A 92 9.47 9.15 2.81
CA PHE A 92 10.15 7.95 2.36
C PHE A 92 10.61 8.12 0.92
N THR A 93 11.58 7.33 0.48
CA THR A 93 11.99 7.31 -0.93
C THR A 93 12.33 5.90 -1.37
N ASP A 94 12.05 5.59 -2.63
CA ASP A 94 12.68 4.49 -3.34
C ASP A 94 13.73 5.04 -4.33
N SER A 95 14.14 4.23 -5.31
CA SER A 95 15.09 4.61 -6.36
C SER A 95 14.52 5.59 -7.40
N THR A 96 13.20 5.79 -7.40
CA THR A 96 12.46 6.52 -8.43
C THR A 96 11.80 7.79 -7.91
N ARG A 97 11.23 7.77 -6.70
CA ARG A 97 10.40 8.86 -6.19
C ARG A 97 10.39 8.94 -4.67
N THR A 98 9.90 10.08 -4.18
CA THR A 98 9.71 10.35 -2.75
C THR A 98 8.22 10.34 -2.43
N TYR A 99 7.87 9.75 -1.30
CA TYR A 99 6.52 9.56 -0.81
C TYR A 99 6.34 10.33 0.51
N ALA A 100 5.19 10.97 0.68
CA ALA A 100 4.74 11.52 1.94
C ALA A 100 3.52 10.74 2.44
N TYR A 101 3.63 10.12 3.62
CA TYR A 101 2.51 9.52 4.33
C TYR A 101 2.00 10.54 5.35
N ILE A 102 0.74 10.93 5.20
CA ILE A 102 0.12 12.04 5.92
C ILE A 102 -1.14 11.53 6.61
N TRP A 103 -1.34 11.88 7.89
CA TRP A 103 -2.64 11.79 8.53
C TRP A 103 -2.82 12.93 9.53
N ILE A 104 -4.07 13.21 9.88
CA ILE A 104 -4.43 14.28 10.80
C ILE A 104 -5.33 13.73 11.89
N ASP A 105 -4.95 13.96 13.14
CA ASP A 105 -5.75 13.63 14.31
C ASP A 105 -7.13 14.31 14.24
N GLU A 106 -8.16 13.73 14.86
CA GLU A 106 -9.54 14.25 14.78
C GLU A 106 -9.70 15.72 15.22
N SER A 107 -8.82 16.22 16.11
CA SER A 107 -8.81 17.62 16.58
C SER A 107 -7.74 18.49 15.92
N GLY A 108 -7.08 17.95 14.89
CA GLY A 108 -6.00 18.57 14.16
C GLY A 108 -6.44 19.66 13.18
N GLU A 109 -5.47 20.27 12.54
CA GLU A 109 -5.65 21.30 11.51
C GLU A 109 -5.45 20.69 10.12
N SER A 110 -6.31 21.05 9.16
CA SER A 110 -6.19 20.57 7.78
C SER A 110 -4.83 20.95 7.17
N LEU A 111 -4.22 20.04 6.41
CA LEU A 111 -2.96 20.28 5.71
C LEU A 111 -3.21 20.43 4.19
N PRO A 112 -2.95 21.59 3.58
CA PRO A 112 -3.04 21.75 2.13
C PRO A 112 -2.03 20.87 1.39
N LEU A 113 -2.52 20.09 0.42
CA LEU A 113 -1.70 19.26 -0.44
C LEU A 113 -1.12 20.08 -1.61
N PRO A 114 0.09 19.74 -2.08
CA PRO A 114 0.65 20.34 -3.30
C PRO A 114 -0.18 19.97 -4.53
N ASP A 115 -0.07 20.79 -5.58
CA ASP A 115 -0.52 20.38 -6.91
C ASP A 115 0.55 19.48 -7.54
N CYS A 116 0.16 18.26 -7.89
CA CYS A 116 1.08 17.30 -8.50
C CYS A 116 1.12 17.38 -10.03
N SER A 117 0.24 18.16 -10.68
CA SER A 117 0.08 18.13 -12.13
C SER A 117 1.32 18.57 -12.90
N GLU A 118 2.17 19.41 -12.31
CA GLU A 118 3.42 19.86 -12.95
C GLU A 118 4.47 18.74 -12.99
N LEU A 119 4.54 17.92 -11.94
CA LEU A 119 5.50 16.81 -11.84
C LEU A 119 4.97 15.54 -12.53
N TYR A 120 3.65 15.34 -12.49
CA TYR A 120 2.97 14.14 -12.98
C TYR A 120 1.72 14.52 -13.78
N PRO A 121 1.85 15.03 -15.02
CA PRO A 121 0.72 15.57 -15.79
C PRO A 121 -0.30 14.52 -16.23
N ASN A 122 0.04 13.23 -16.13
CA ASN A 122 -0.78 12.11 -16.58
C ASN A 122 -1.15 11.15 -15.43
N GLU A 123 -0.84 11.50 -14.18
CA GLU A 123 -1.10 10.65 -13.02
C GLU A 123 -1.71 11.46 -11.88
N GLU A 124 -2.57 10.81 -11.10
CA GLU A 124 -2.97 11.35 -9.81
C GLU A 124 -1.78 11.26 -8.86
N GLY A 125 -1.48 12.33 -8.15
CA GLY A 125 -0.30 12.33 -7.27
C GLY A 125 -0.61 11.99 -5.82
N GLN A 126 -1.88 11.75 -5.49
CA GLN A 126 -2.37 11.58 -4.12
C GLN A 126 -3.39 10.45 -4.03
N TYR A 127 -3.23 9.59 -3.04
CA TYR A 127 -4.03 8.38 -2.86
C TYR A 127 -4.35 8.17 -1.38
N GLY A 128 -5.47 7.52 -1.08
CA GLY A 128 -5.70 6.92 0.23
C GLY A 128 -4.84 5.68 0.42
N LEU A 129 -4.75 5.18 1.65
CA LEU A 129 -4.02 3.94 1.95
C LEU A 129 -4.55 2.72 1.16
N SER A 130 -5.84 2.70 0.82
CA SER A 130 -6.48 1.68 -0.02
C SER A 130 -6.06 1.74 -1.50
N GLY A 131 -5.33 2.78 -1.92
CA GLY A 131 -5.00 3.03 -3.33
C GLY A 131 -6.05 3.84 -4.08
N ASP A 132 -7.17 4.21 -3.45
CA ASP A 132 -8.17 5.09 -4.05
C ASP A 132 -7.60 6.50 -4.29
N VAL A 133 -7.98 7.13 -5.40
CA VAL A 133 -7.55 8.50 -5.71
C VAL A 133 -8.07 9.47 -4.65
N TYR A 134 -7.16 10.25 -4.06
CA TYR A 134 -7.50 11.28 -3.10
C TYR A 134 -7.76 12.61 -3.81
N THR A 135 -9.03 13.02 -3.90
CA THR A 135 -9.46 14.15 -4.75
C THR A 135 -9.54 15.49 -4.02
N TRP A 136 -9.33 15.52 -2.70
CA TRP A 136 -9.38 16.77 -1.94
C TRP A 136 -8.05 17.51 -2.01
N LYS A 137 -8.12 18.86 -2.06
CA LYS A 137 -6.93 19.74 -2.07
C LYS A 137 -6.19 19.81 -0.74
N SER A 138 -6.66 19.09 0.28
CA SER A 138 -6.09 19.10 1.62
C SER A 138 -6.44 17.80 2.33
N VAL A 139 -5.54 17.34 3.19
CA VAL A 139 -5.85 16.30 4.17
C VAL A 139 -6.68 16.94 5.27
N GLN A 140 -7.77 16.31 5.66
CA GLN A 140 -8.65 16.77 6.74
C GLN A 140 -8.56 15.82 7.94
N PRO A 141 -8.91 16.30 9.14
CA PRO A 141 -9.06 15.44 10.32
C PRO A 141 -9.94 14.22 10.04
N GLY A 142 -9.48 13.03 10.39
CA GLY A 142 -10.24 11.79 10.26
C GLY A 142 -10.38 11.21 8.85
N HIS A 143 -9.69 11.76 7.84
CA HIS A 143 -9.68 11.21 6.47
C HIS A 143 -8.78 9.95 6.30
N GLY A 144 -8.17 9.47 7.38
CA GLY A 144 -7.24 8.36 7.34
C GLY A 144 -5.84 8.74 6.86
N VAL A 145 -5.11 7.75 6.35
CA VAL A 145 -3.75 7.94 5.82
C VAL A 145 -3.80 8.28 4.33
N VAL A 146 -3.24 9.44 3.97
CA VAL A 146 -3.08 9.91 2.60
C VAL A 146 -1.62 9.79 2.20
N ILE A 147 -1.38 9.22 1.02
CA ILE A 147 -0.07 9.03 0.40
C ILE A 147 0.05 10.05 -0.73
N SER A 148 1.07 10.90 -0.68
CA SER A 148 1.41 11.82 -1.77
C SER A 148 2.73 11.43 -2.42
N HIS A 149 2.72 11.33 -3.75
CA HIS A 149 3.89 11.07 -4.59
C HIS A 149 4.65 12.36 -4.98
N CYS A 150 4.14 13.53 -4.58
CA CYS A 150 4.71 14.83 -4.94
C CYS A 150 4.97 15.69 -3.69
N PRO A 151 5.83 15.25 -2.75
CA PRO A 151 6.08 16.02 -1.52
C PRO A 151 6.57 17.44 -1.82
N LYS A 152 6.08 18.44 -1.07
CA LYS A 152 6.52 19.83 -1.22
C LYS A 152 8.02 19.94 -0.93
N GLU A 153 8.72 20.79 -1.68
CA GLU A 153 10.15 21.05 -1.42
C GLU A 153 10.44 21.47 0.03
N GLU A 154 9.53 22.24 0.64
CA GLU A 154 9.66 22.69 2.02
C GLU A 154 9.67 21.53 3.02
N TRP A 155 8.98 20.43 2.72
CA TRP A 155 8.97 19.22 3.55
C TRP A 155 10.30 18.47 3.46
N LEU A 156 10.97 18.52 2.31
CA LEU A 156 12.25 17.86 2.08
C LEU A 156 13.42 18.57 2.77
N ARG A 157 13.27 19.86 3.12
CA ARG A 157 14.27 20.66 3.83
C ARG A 157 14.29 20.36 5.32
N MET A 158 14.30 19.07 5.69
CA MET A 158 14.48 18.65 7.08
C MET A 158 15.87 19.13 7.54
N LYS A 159 15.88 20.07 8.49
CA LYS A 159 17.12 20.49 9.15
C LYS A 159 17.59 19.31 9.99
N LYS A 160 18.68 18.69 9.55
CA LYS A 160 19.48 17.76 10.37
C LYS A 160 19.88 18.40 11.70
#